data_AF-A0A2J7ZRW2-F1
#
_entry.id   AF-A0A2J7ZRW2-F1
#
_cell.length_a   1.000
_cell.length_b   1.000
_cell.length_c   1.000
_cell.angle_alpha   90.00
_cell.angle_beta   90.00
_cell.angle_gamma   90.00
#
_symmetry.space_group_name_H-M   'P 1'
#
loop_
_entity.id
_entity.type
_entity.pdbx_description
1 polymer ?
#
loop_
_entity_poly.entity_id
_entity_poly.type
_entity_poly.pdbx_seq_one_letter_code
_entity_poly.pdbx_strand_id
1 'polypeptide(L)'
;LTEVAKALVAAGADVNAKNVAGETSGDRASKNGHKDVVELLKAALKEAAIKPVLEGIRGLPVGPMAPCVGAPMVVQGGTQFLSLEELPELMIDLHEGMPLALRSPPMRLLKIDTVLAWTMIKVYEEVGVQSQECMDVPYGDVTEEQWAQTLVGTDKPAQPQPSFSPMSESQFRELTQVLQRAMGCGLQYVWIDWSCVPQYSAPSMVEVLRSKVYYARACAMAVIPSFQPLPADGVVRLLLSRVGRLLKRRSAGSLMSATAAAVLDAILAKDLVAGREYFSRVWTLAERMARHGRREQLNHWLSLEAWLGMVVDAMLRSTEDRSASQVYRKILGQDAGQLLDSIMGPLALAIDTASMLVGEGLEDKVAELFCTAVDIWNSANALDEAPTKDWLHSYLLEADQGVYQAWSEADRVWAVYSYYCWKQVDQGSADGLAQALRYLVKVAGGNDSEQLFKVMGKKLGLKAVLNTRG
;
A
#
# COMPACT_ATOMS: atom_id res chain seq x y z
N LEU A 1 -32.54 -12.98 -21.84
CA LEU A 1 -31.70 -11.81 -21.45
C LEU A 1 -30.22 -12.18 -21.45
N THR A 2 -29.78 -13.15 -20.63
CA THR A 2 -28.35 -13.53 -20.49
C THR A 2 -27.62 -13.77 -21.82
N GLU A 3 -28.17 -14.57 -22.75
CA GLU A 3 -27.50 -14.82 -24.04
C GLU A 3 -27.38 -13.57 -24.93
N VAL A 4 -28.34 -12.65 -24.86
CA VAL A 4 -28.26 -11.36 -25.58
C VAL A 4 -27.20 -10.47 -24.93
N ALA A 5 -27.11 -10.44 -23.61
CA ALA A 5 -26.05 -9.73 -22.89
C ALA A 5 -24.65 -10.29 -23.22
N LYS A 6 -24.49 -11.62 -23.28
CA LYS A 6 -23.24 -12.27 -23.74
C LYS A 6 -22.86 -11.80 -25.14
N ALA A 7 -23.80 -11.85 -26.08
CA ALA A 7 -23.55 -11.46 -27.47
C ALA A 7 -23.16 -9.98 -27.61
N LEU A 8 -23.81 -9.08 -26.87
CA LEU A 8 -23.48 -7.65 -26.87
C LEU A 8 -22.11 -7.37 -26.25
N VAL A 9 -21.77 -7.99 -25.12
CA VAL A 9 -20.44 -7.89 -24.51
C VAL A 9 -19.36 -8.43 -25.46
N ALA A 10 -19.59 -9.60 -26.08
CA ALA A 10 -18.66 -10.17 -27.05
C ALA A 10 -18.48 -9.31 -28.32
N ALA A 11 -19.49 -8.52 -28.68
CA ALA A 11 -19.43 -7.54 -29.76
C ALA A 11 -18.74 -6.21 -29.36
N GLY A 12 -18.25 -6.08 -28.12
CA GLY A 12 -17.54 -4.89 -27.64
C GLY A 12 -18.44 -3.77 -27.11
N ALA A 13 -19.66 -4.09 -26.65
CA ALA A 13 -20.52 -3.10 -25.99
C ALA A 13 -19.84 -2.53 -24.72
N ASP A 14 -19.89 -1.21 -24.56
CA ASP A 14 -19.38 -0.55 -23.34
C ASP A 14 -20.26 -0.89 -22.12
N VAL A 15 -19.71 -1.75 -21.26
CA VAL A 15 -20.33 -2.19 -20.01
C VAL A 15 -20.36 -1.10 -18.93
N ASN A 16 -19.54 -0.05 -19.04
CA ASN A 16 -19.54 1.12 -18.15
C ASN A 16 -20.48 2.25 -18.61
N ALA A 17 -21.07 2.15 -19.80
CA ALA A 17 -21.94 3.17 -20.36
C ALA A 17 -23.09 3.51 -19.39
N LYS A 18 -23.23 4.82 -19.08
CA LYS A 18 -24.28 5.35 -18.21
C LYS A 18 -25.42 5.91 -19.04
N ASN A 19 -26.65 5.65 -18.61
CA ASN A 19 -27.84 6.29 -19.18
C ASN A 19 -28.02 7.73 -18.67
N VAL A 20 -29.07 8.42 -19.15
CA VAL A 20 -29.41 9.80 -18.76
C VAL A 20 -29.69 9.99 -17.25
N ALA A 21 -29.94 8.91 -16.51
CA ALA A 21 -30.12 8.91 -15.06
C ALA A 21 -28.85 8.49 -14.30
N GLY A 22 -27.71 8.35 -14.99
CA GLY A 22 -26.42 7.94 -14.43
C GLY A 22 -26.28 6.44 -14.16
N GLU A 23 -27.29 5.62 -14.49
CA GLU A 23 -27.28 4.17 -14.25
C GLU A 23 -26.45 3.43 -15.32
N THR A 24 -25.61 2.50 -14.87
CA THR A 24 -24.97 1.50 -15.73
C THR A 24 -25.92 0.35 -16.08
N SER A 25 -25.51 -0.49 -17.04
CA SER A 25 -26.18 -1.76 -17.32
C SER A 25 -26.27 -2.68 -16.09
N GLY A 26 -25.26 -2.64 -15.21
CA GLY A 26 -25.23 -3.42 -13.96
C GLY A 26 -26.25 -2.93 -12.92
N ASP A 27 -26.41 -1.61 -12.78
CA ASP A 27 -27.42 -1.00 -11.90
C ASP A 27 -28.83 -1.39 -12.33
N ARG A 28 -29.09 -1.31 -13.64
CA ARG A 28 -30.37 -1.69 -14.26
C ARG A 28 -30.70 -3.17 -14.08
N ALA A 29 -29.71 -4.05 -14.29
CA ALA A 29 -29.86 -5.49 -14.05
C ALA A 29 -30.12 -5.79 -12.56
N SER A 30 -29.43 -5.09 -11.65
CA SER A 30 -29.60 -5.25 -10.20
C SER A 30 -30.98 -4.79 -9.71
N LYS A 31 -31.45 -3.60 -10.13
CA LYS A 31 -32.79 -3.09 -9.81
C LYS A 31 -33.92 -4.00 -10.29
N ASN A 32 -33.71 -4.72 -11.38
CA ASN A 32 -34.67 -5.69 -11.94
C ASN A 32 -34.46 -7.13 -11.44
N GLY A 33 -33.51 -7.38 -10.52
CA GLY A 33 -33.25 -8.71 -9.94
C GLY A 33 -32.58 -9.73 -10.86
N HIS A 34 -31.97 -9.30 -11.97
CA HIS A 34 -31.37 -10.18 -12.99
C HIS A 34 -29.95 -10.63 -12.62
N LYS A 35 -29.84 -11.46 -11.56
CA LYS A 35 -28.55 -11.90 -10.97
C LYS A 35 -27.52 -12.39 -11.99
N ASP A 36 -27.90 -13.30 -12.89
CA ASP A 36 -26.98 -13.87 -13.90
C ASP A 36 -26.41 -12.80 -14.85
N VAL A 37 -27.20 -11.76 -15.16
CA VAL A 37 -26.77 -10.63 -15.98
C VAL A 37 -25.85 -9.70 -15.18
N VAL A 38 -26.09 -9.51 -13.89
CA VAL A 38 -25.20 -8.76 -13.00
C VAL A 38 -23.83 -9.42 -12.92
N GLU A 39 -23.75 -10.74 -12.70
CA GLU A 39 -22.47 -11.45 -12.62
C GLU A 39 -21.73 -11.49 -13.97
N LEU A 40 -22.46 -11.65 -15.08
CA LEU A 40 -21.90 -11.52 -16.43
C LEU A 40 -21.28 -10.13 -16.65
N LEU A 41 -22.00 -9.06 -16.29
CA LEU A 41 -21.51 -7.70 -16.47
C LEU A 41 -20.32 -7.38 -15.56
N LYS A 42 -20.31 -7.88 -14.31
CA LYS A 42 -19.13 -7.79 -13.42
C LYS A 42 -17.91 -8.49 -14.01
N ALA A 43 -18.07 -9.70 -14.56
CA ALA A 43 -16.98 -10.43 -15.20
C ALA A 43 -16.44 -9.66 -16.43
N ALA A 44 -17.34 -9.14 -17.27
CA ALA A 44 -16.98 -8.33 -18.43
C ALA A 44 -16.27 -7.02 -18.06
N LEU A 45 -16.67 -6.37 -16.96
CA LEU A 45 -16.00 -5.18 -16.42
C LEU A 45 -14.57 -5.49 -15.96
N LYS A 46 -14.37 -6.61 -15.26
CA LYS A 46 -13.04 -7.08 -14.84
C LYS A 46 -12.14 -7.38 -16.04
N GLU A 47 -12.67 -8.06 -17.06
CA GLU A 47 -11.92 -8.33 -18.30
C GLU A 47 -11.56 -7.06 -19.08
N ALA A 48 -12.50 -6.12 -19.21
CA ALA A 48 -12.27 -4.84 -19.88
C ALA A 48 -11.19 -4.00 -19.19
N ALA A 49 -11.15 -4.01 -17.85
CA ALA A 49 -10.14 -3.31 -17.06
C ALA A 49 -8.74 -3.96 -17.15
N ILE A 50 -8.65 -5.29 -17.07
CA ILE A 50 -7.34 -5.99 -17.04
C ILE A 50 -6.71 -6.18 -18.43
N LYS A 51 -7.51 -6.19 -19.51
CA LYS A 51 -7.02 -6.37 -20.88
C LYS A 51 -5.89 -5.38 -21.27
N PRO A 52 -6.05 -4.04 -21.12
CA PRO A 52 -4.97 -3.11 -21.43
C PRO A 52 -3.76 -3.29 -20.51
N VAL A 53 -3.95 -3.74 -19.27
CA VAL A 53 -2.84 -4.05 -18.34
C VAL A 53 -2.01 -5.21 -18.89
N LEU A 54 -2.64 -6.31 -19.33
CA LEU A 54 -1.96 -7.45 -19.94
C LEU A 54 -1.24 -7.08 -21.24
N GLU A 55 -1.90 -6.31 -22.12
CA GLU A 55 -1.31 -5.85 -23.38
C GLU A 55 -0.11 -4.94 -23.13
N GLY A 56 -0.20 -4.03 -22.15
CA GLY A 56 0.91 -3.21 -21.68
C GLY A 56 2.07 -4.02 -21.11
N ILE A 57 1.80 -5.01 -20.24
CA ILE A 57 2.83 -5.92 -19.69
C ILE A 57 3.57 -6.64 -20.83
N ARG A 58 2.85 -7.16 -21.83
CA ARG A 58 3.44 -7.88 -22.97
C ARG A 58 4.28 -6.98 -23.90
N GLY A 59 4.02 -5.68 -23.91
CA GLY A 59 4.80 -4.70 -24.67
C GLY A 59 6.07 -4.19 -23.97
N LEU A 60 6.27 -4.53 -22.70
CA LEU A 60 7.40 -4.07 -21.89
C LEU A 60 8.58 -5.08 -21.92
N PRO A 61 9.83 -4.61 -21.81
CA PRO A 61 10.98 -5.49 -21.64
C PRO A 61 10.93 -6.20 -20.28
N VAL A 62 11.40 -7.45 -20.23
CA VAL A 62 11.59 -8.23 -18.99
C VAL A 62 13.07 -8.61 -18.82
N GLY A 63 13.53 -8.70 -17.58
CA GLY A 63 14.91 -9.04 -17.24
C GLY A 63 15.43 -8.30 -16.00
N PRO A 64 16.67 -8.53 -15.54
CA PRO A 64 17.21 -7.97 -14.28
C PRO A 64 17.18 -6.44 -14.19
N MET A 65 17.30 -5.78 -15.35
CA MET A 65 17.31 -4.31 -15.47
C MET A 65 15.93 -3.72 -15.82
N ALA A 66 14.89 -4.54 -15.95
CA ALA A 66 13.54 -4.09 -16.28
C ALA A 66 12.84 -3.41 -15.09
N PRO A 67 11.89 -2.49 -15.35
CA PRO A 67 11.01 -1.89 -14.34
C PRO A 67 9.81 -2.79 -14.01
N CYS A 68 9.07 -2.50 -12.95
CA CYS A 68 7.89 -3.25 -12.55
C CYS A 68 6.74 -3.06 -13.55
N VAL A 69 6.15 -4.20 -13.93
CA VAL A 69 5.05 -4.24 -14.91
C VAL A 69 3.67 -4.16 -14.24
N GLY A 70 2.66 -3.79 -15.03
CA GLY A 70 1.28 -3.61 -14.56
C GLY A 70 1.07 -2.29 -13.82
N ALA A 71 0.99 -1.21 -14.60
CA ALA A 71 0.83 0.20 -14.24
C ALA A 71 0.50 0.54 -12.75
N PRO A 72 1.45 1.05 -11.97
CA PRO A 72 1.16 1.91 -10.83
C PRO A 72 0.85 3.34 -11.31
N MET A 73 0.12 4.07 -10.46
CA MET A 73 -0.19 5.51 -10.56
C MET A 73 -1.25 5.89 -11.59
N VAL A 74 -2.46 6.14 -11.09
CA VAL A 74 -3.45 7.02 -11.72
C VAL A 74 -3.33 8.40 -11.07
N VAL A 75 -2.80 9.38 -11.81
CA VAL A 75 -2.95 10.80 -11.47
C VAL A 75 -4.41 11.20 -11.74
N GLN A 76 -5.00 12.08 -10.93
CA GLN A 76 -6.38 12.54 -11.12
C GLN A 76 -6.54 13.37 -12.42
N GLY A 77 -6.68 12.68 -13.54
CA GLY A 77 -6.88 13.25 -14.87
C GLY A 77 -8.32 13.70 -15.11
N GLY A 78 -8.68 14.87 -14.57
CA GLY A 78 -9.92 15.58 -14.87
C GLY A 78 -10.95 15.57 -13.73
N THR A 79 -11.14 16.75 -13.11
CA THR A 79 -12.17 17.09 -12.10
C THR A 79 -12.30 16.09 -10.92
N GLN A 80 -11.78 16.33 -9.72
CA GLN A 80 -11.45 17.59 -9.04
C GLN A 80 -10.14 17.45 -8.26
N PHE A 81 -9.34 18.52 -8.25
CA PHE A 81 -8.41 18.77 -7.16
C PHE A 81 -9.21 18.90 -5.87
N LEU A 82 -8.82 18.20 -4.80
CA LEU A 82 -9.42 18.36 -3.47
C LEU A 82 -8.63 19.43 -2.71
N SER A 83 -9.23 20.60 -2.56
CA SER A 83 -8.75 21.63 -1.64
C SER A 83 -8.81 21.16 -0.19
N LEU A 84 -8.12 21.86 0.71
CA LEU A 84 -8.16 21.56 2.16
C LEU A 84 -9.60 21.52 2.70
N GLU A 85 -10.48 22.40 2.22
CA GLU A 85 -11.89 22.50 2.62
C GLU A 85 -12.75 21.33 2.10
N GLU A 86 -12.30 20.60 1.08
CA GLU A 86 -12.98 19.43 0.50
C GLU A 86 -12.50 18.10 1.11
N LEU A 87 -11.50 18.13 2.00
CA LEU A 87 -11.06 16.94 2.74
C LEU A 87 -12.07 16.57 3.85
N PRO A 88 -12.09 15.31 4.32
CA PRO A 88 -12.88 14.93 5.49
C PRO A 88 -12.55 15.81 6.71
N GLU A 89 -13.56 16.13 7.52
CA GLU A 89 -13.46 17.01 8.71
C GLU A 89 -12.26 16.65 9.61
N LEU A 90 -11.99 15.36 9.84
CA LEU A 90 -10.84 14.91 10.62
C LEU A 90 -9.47 15.28 9.99
N MET A 91 -9.36 15.37 8.67
CA MET A 91 -8.12 15.82 8.01
C MET A 91 -7.93 17.34 8.15
N ILE A 92 -9.03 18.08 8.19
CA ILE A 92 -9.05 19.52 8.50
C ILE A 92 -8.63 19.69 9.97
N ASP A 93 -9.22 18.94 10.91
CA ASP A 93 -8.80 18.89 12.32
C ASP A 93 -7.31 18.55 12.45
N LEU A 94 -6.78 17.59 11.68
CA LEU A 94 -5.36 17.24 11.71
C LEU A 94 -4.46 18.40 11.31
N HIS A 95 -4.86 19.16 10.29
CA HIS A 95 -4.20 20.39 9.88
C HIS A 95 -4.31 21.47 10.97
N GLU A 96 -5.53 21.76 11.45
CA GLU A 96 -5.87 22.84 12.39
C GLU A 96 -5.47 22.61 13.85
N GLY A 97 -5.30 21.36 14.27
CA GLY A 97 -4.77 20.98 15.58
C GLY A 97 -3.25 20.80 15.62
N MET A 98 -2.57 20.74 14.46
CA MET A 98 -1.11 20.63 14.41
C MET A 98 -0.42 21.81 15.15
N PRO A 99 0.45 21.55 16.14
CA PRO A 99 1.14 22.61 16.88
C PRO A 99 1.88 23.60 15.96
N LEU A 100 1.79 24.91 16.25
CA LEU A 100 2.42 25.96 15.44
C LEU A 100 3.92 25.71 15.17
N ALA A 101 4.66 25.23 16.17
CA ALA A 101 6.07 24.87 16.04
C ALA A 101 6.36 23.75 15.00
N LEU A 102 5.36 22.94 14.63
CA LEU A 102 5.45 21.92 13.58
C LEU A 102 4.95 22.44 12.21
N ARG A 103 4.16 23.52 12.19
CA ARG A 103 3.76 24.22 10.96
C ARG A 103 4.82 25.22 10.46
N SER A 104 5.60 25.81 11.37
CA SER A 104 6.57 26.85 11.03
C SER A 104 7.74 26.40 10.13
N PRO A 105 8.30 25.18 10.24
CA PRO A 105 9.38 24.75 9.35
C PRO A 105 8.88 24.59 7.91
N PRO A 106 9.74 24.81 6.90
CA PRO A 106 9.34 24.66 5.51
C PRO A 106 9.03 23.22 5.14
N MET A 107 8.17 23.06 4.13
CA MET A 107 8.06 21.84 3.35
C MET A 107 9.01 21.96 2.17
N ARG A 108 9.86 20.95 2.02
CA ARG A 108 10.68 20.78 0.83
C ARG A 108 9.93 19.97 -0.22
N LEU A 109 9.90 20.48 -1.45
CA LEU A 109 9.47 19.72 -2.63
C LEU A 109 10.62 19.63 -3.61
N LEU A 110 10.92 18.42 -4.09
CA LEU A 110 11.87 18.20 -5.18
C LEU A 110 11.15 18.45 -6.51
N LYS A 111 11.83 19.02 -7.49
CA LYS A 111 11.30 19.03 -8.87
C LYS A 111 11.53 17.67 -9.51
N ILE A 112 10.54 17.15 -10.24
CA ILE A 112 10.62 15.81 -10.84
C ILE A 112 11.76 15.72 -11.86
N ASP A 113 11.93 16.74 -12.71
CA ASP A 113 13.02 16.82 -13.71
C ASP A 113 14.42 16.70 -13.06
N THR A 114 14.58 17.30 -11.88
CA THR A 114 15.82 17.31 -11.10
C THR A 114 16.10 15.94 -10.52
N VAL A 115 15.09 15.27 -9.93
CA VAL A 115 15.25 13.90 -9.40
C VAL A 115 15.54 12.90 -10.52
N LEU A 116 14.91 13.08 -11.68
CA LEU A 116 15.18 12.27 -12.88
C LEU A 116 16.60 12.46 -13.45
N ALA A 117 17.28 13.56 -13.10
CA ALA A 117 18.67 13.81 -13.45
C ALA A 117 19.68 13.26 -12.41
N TRP A 118 19.21 12.76 -11.26
CA TRP A 118 20.08 12.15 -10.25
C TRP A 118 20.45 10.70 -10.61
N THR A 119 21.66 10.27 -10.25
CA THR A 119 22.11 8.87 -10.41
C THR A 119 21.66 7.96 -9.26
N MET A 120 21.24 8.55 -8.15
CA MET A 120 20.77 7.91 -6.93
C MET A 120 19.92 8.93 -6.14
N ILE A 121 19.03 8.45 -5.27
CA ILE A 121 18.23 9.36 -4.44
C ILE A 121 19.10 10.00 -3.34
N LYS A 122 19.03 11.33 -3.21
CA LYS A 122 19.76 12.08 -2.17
C LYS A 122 18.98 12.11 -0.85
N VAL A 123 19.67 12.01 0.27
CA VAL A 123 19.09 12.30 1.59
C VAL A 123 18.91 13.81 1.80
N TYR A 124 18.02 14.23 2.70
CA TYR A 124 17.69 15.64 2.96
C TYR A 124 18.92 16.54 3.14
N GLU A 125 19.93 16.07 3.86
CA GLU A 125 21.16 16.81 4.14
C GLU A 125 22.07 17.00 2.91
N GLU A 126 21.85 16.25 1.81
CA GLU A 126 22.62 16.34 0.56
C GLU A 126 21.86 17.07 -0.59
N VAL A 127 20.59 17.44 -0.40
CA VAL A 127 19.82 18.19 -1.40
C VAL A 127 20.21 19.68 -1.38
N GLY A 128 20.72 20.17 -2.52
CA GLY A 128 21.25 21.52 -2.65
C GLY A 128 20.18 22.60 -2.67
N VAL A 129 19.94 23.26 -1.53
CA VAL A 129 19.00 24.40 -1.43
C VAL A 129 19.46 25.60 -2.27
N GLN A 130 20.78 25.76 -2.48
CA GLN A 130 21.37 26.87 -3.24
C GLN A 130 21.46 26.63 -4.76
N SER A 131 21.20 25.41 -5.24
CA SER A 131 21.32 25.01 -6.66
C SER A 131 19.96 24.95 -7.41
N GLN A 132 18.89 25.48 -6.83
CA GLN A 132 17.50 25.39 -7.33
C GLN A 132 16.95 23.96 -7.50
N GLU A 133 17.54 22.97 -6.83
CA GLU A 133 17.12 21.55 -6.92
C GLU A 133 15.80 21.25 -6.20
N CYS A 134 15.40 22.11 -5.25
CA CYS A 134 14.15 21.99 -4.51
C CYS A 134 13.49 23.35 -4.29
N MET A 135 12.21 23.33 -3.93
CA MET A 135 11.47 24.46 -3.39
C MET A 135 11.33 24.28 -1.87
N ASP A 136 11.58 25.34 -1.10
CA ASP A 136 11.58 25.30 0.38
C ASP A 136 10.70 26.45 0.90
N VAL A 137 9.47 26.14 1.33
CA VAL A 137 8.41 27.12 1.66
C VAL A 137 7.76 26.75 2.99
N PRO A 138 7.51 27.67 3.95
CA PRO A 138 6.78 27.35 5.19
C PRO A 138 5.50 26.56 4.92
N TYR A 139 5.21 25.53 5.72
CA TYR A 139 4.11 24.60 5.41
C TYR A 139 2.75 25.28 5.24
N GLY A 140 2.47 26.33 6.03
CA GLY A 140 1.24 27.13 5.93
C GLY A 140 1.15 28.01 4.68
N ASP A 141 2.27 28.23 3.98
CA ASP A 141 2.39 29.14 2.83
C ASP A 141 2.42 28.36 1.49
N VAL A 142 2.32 27.01 1.54
CA VAL A 142 2.27 26.15 0.35
C VAL A 142 0.91 26.27 -0.32
N THR A 143 0.89 26.73 -1.57
CA THR A 143 -0.34 26.99 -2.32
C THR A 143 -1.03 25.72 -2.79
N GLU A 144 -2.35 25.79 -2.99
CA GLU A 144 -3.14 24.67 -3.56
C GLU A 144 -2.57 24.18 -4.90
N GLU A 145 -2.06 25.08 -5.75
CA GLU A 145 -1.41 24.74 -7.02
C GLU A 145 -0.15 23.88 -6.85
N GLN A 146 0.63 24.11 -5.78
CA GLN A 146 1.81 23.31 -5.45
C GLN A 146 1.41 21.94 -4.88
N TRP A 147 0.35 21.87 -4.07
CA TRP A 147 -0.23 20.60 -3.58
C TRP A 147 -0.75 19.71 -4.70
N ALA A 148 -1.37 20.31 -5.73
CA ALA A 148 -1.88 19.61 -6.91
C ALA A 148 -0.79 18.84 -7.69
N GLN A 149 0.48 19.12 -7.43
CA GLN A 149 1.61 18.70 -8.26
C GLN A 149 2.60 17.74 -7.57
N THR A 150 2.24 17.13 -6.41
CA THR A 150 3.15 16.42 -5.48
C THR A 150 2.86 14.89 -5.28
N LEU A 151 3.91 14.07 -5.06
CA LEU A 151 3.94 12.60 -4.77
C LEU A 151 4.85 12.25 -3.53
N VAL A 152 5.09 10.97 -3.11
CA VAL A 152 5.68 10.53 -1.78
C VAL A 152 6.61 9.23 -1.82
N GLY A 153 7.54 8.94 -0.86
CA GLY A 153 8.33 7.66 -0.71
C GLY A 153 9.51 7.55 0.34
N THR A 154 9.97 6.34 0.77
CA THR A 154 10.57 6.07 2.14
C THR A 154 11.88 5.23 2.33
N ASP A 155 12.40 5.16 3.59
CA ASP A 155 13.07 4.02 4.36
C ASP A 155 14.57 4.02 4.85
N LYS A 156 14.79 3.78 6.18
CA LYS A 156 15.82 4.21 7.19
C LYS A 156 17.35 3.98 6.88
N PRO A 157 18.37 4.69 7.48
CA PRO A 157 19.13 4.17 8.64
C PRO A 157 19.71 5.25 9.63
N ALA A 158 20.79 4.96 10.37
CA ALA A 158 21.07 5.55 11.71
C ALA A 158 22.00 6.78 11.85
N GLN A 159 22.97 7.02 10.96
CA GLN A 159 23.83 8.22 10.97
C GLN A 159 24.06 8.70 9.52
N PRO A 160 24.34 10.01 9.29
CA PRO A 160 24.61 10.50 7.95
C PRO A 160 25.88 9.88 7.39
N GLN A 161 25.80 9.35 6.18
CA GLN A 161 26.93 8.80 5.43
C GLN A 161 26.99 9.52 4.08
N PRO A 162 28.13 10.12 3.69
CA PRO A 162 28.24 10.78 2.40
C PRO A 162 27.98 9.81 1.24
N SER A 163 27.19 10.22 0.26
CA SER A 163 26.81 9.39 -0.90
C SER A 163 26.06 8.10 -0.53
N PHE A 164 25.34 8.10 0.60
CA PHE A 164 24.41 7.01 0.94
C PHE A 164 23.11 7.14 0.15
N SER A 165 22.76 6.10 -0.60
CA SER A 165 21.44 5.95 -1.21
C SER A 165 20.56 5.07 -0.31
N PRO A 166 19.43 5.57 0.20
CA PRO A 166 18.45 4.74 0.91
C PRO A 166 17.69 3.77 0.01
N MET A 167 17.63 4.04 -1.29
CA MET A 167 17.04 3.15 -2.27
C MET A 167 18.12 2.26 -2.89
N SER A 168 17.82 0.96 -3.02
CA SER A 168 18.57 0.09 -3.93
C SER A 168 18.46 0.59 -5.37
N GLU A 169 19.34 0.12 -6.25
CA GLU A 169 19.28 0.45 -7.68
C GLU A 169 17.93 0.06 -8.30
N SER A 170 17.36 -1.10 -7.90
CA SER A 170 16.03 -1.53 -8.33
C SER A 170 14.94 -0.58 -7.84
N GLN A 171 14.96 -0.15 -6.56
CA GLN A 171 14.00 0.82 -6.04
C GLN A 171 14.10 2.18 -6.75
N PHE A 172 15.31 2.69 -6.95
CA PHE A 172 15.52 3.97 -7.61
C PHE A 172 15.07 3.95 -9.08
N ARG A 173 15.22 2.81 -9.76
CA ARG A 173 14.67 2.57 -11.10
C ARG A 173 13.14 2.61 -11.12
N GLU A 174 12.47 1.99 -10.15
CA GLU A 174 11.00 2.05 -10.04
C GLU A 174 10.51 3.47 -9.74
N LEU A 175 11.16 4.18 -8.82
CA LEU A 175 10.89 5.60 -8.55
C LEU A 175 11.01 6.42 -9.84
N THR A 176 12.12 6.30 -10.57
CA THR A 176 12.37 6.99 -11.84
C THR A 176 11.23 6.78 -12.84
N GLN A 177 10.68 5.57 -12.92
CA GLN A 177 9.55 5.26 -13.82
C GLN A 177 8.23 5.87 -13.36
N VAL A 178 7.94 5.84 -12.06
CA VAL A 178 6.78 6.52 -11.48
C VAL A 178 6.88 8.03 -11.74
N LEU A 179 8.05 8.62 -11.55
CA LEU A 179 8.33 10.03 -11.81
C LEU A 179 8.20 10.42 -13.30
N GLN A 180 8.69 9.60 -14.22
CA GLN A 180 8.49 9.81 -15.67
C GLN A 180 7.01 9.79 -16.04
N ARG A 181 6.23 8.85 -15.50
CA ARG A 181 4.77 8.80 -15.70
C ARG A 181 4.08 10.01 -15.04
N ALA A 182 4.49 10.40 -13.83
CA ALA A 182 3.95 11.56 -13.10
C ALA A 182 4.12 12.86 -13.90
N MET A 183 5.32 13.09 -14.44
CA MET A 183 5.63 14.21 -15.32
C MET A 183 4.81 14.16 -16.62
N GLY A 184 4.62 12.97 -17.21
CA GLY A 184 3.73 12.77 -18.37
C GLY A 184 2.25 13.06 -18.07
N CYS A 185 1.84 12.99 -16.81
CA CYS A 185 0.51 13.39 -16.32
C CYS A 185 0.44 14.86 -15.83
N GLY A 186 1.52 15.63 -15.96
CA GLY A 186 1.56 17.05 -15.59
C GLY A 186 1.97 17.37 -14.15
N LEU A 187 2.36 16.37 -13.34
CA LEU A 187 2.95 16.63 -12.02
C LEU A 187 4.38 17.20 -12.19
N GLN A 188 4.73 18.21 -11.39
CA GLN A 188 6.05 18.86 -11.45
C GLN A 188 6.92 18.58 -10.22
N TYR A 189 6.32 18.20 -9.10
CA TYR A 189 6.99 18.04 -7.82
C TYR A 189 6.84 16.63 -7.25
N VAL A 190 7.81 16.25 -6.42
CA VAL A 190 7.72 15.05 -5.60
C VAL A 190 8.25 15.35 -4.21
N TRP A 191 7.47 14.99 -3.21
CA TRP A 191 7.93 14.83 -1.84
C TRP A 191 8.47 13.39 -1.71
N ILE A 192 9.54 13.21 -0.97
CA ILE A 192 10.11 11.89 -0.68
C ILE A 192 10.60 12.04 0.75
N ASP A 193 10.08 11.25 1.68
CA ASP A 193 10.34 11.32 3.13
C ASP A 193 11.85 11.52 3.36
N TRP A 194 12.66 10.75 2.63
CA TRP A 194 14.11 10.82 2.60
C TRP A 194 14.76 12.16 2.30
N SER A 195 14.32 12.77 1.22
CA SER A 195 14.94 13.97 0.65
C SER A 195 14.29 15.24 1.20
N CYS A 196 13.10 15.11 1.78
CA CYS A 196 12.20 16.21 2.12
C CYS A 196 11.90 16.35 3.63
N VAL A 197 12.25 15.35 4.45
CA VAL A 197 12.26 15.43 5.92
C VAL A 197 13.69 15.39 6.43
N PRO A 198 14.11 16.25 7.38
CA PRO A 198 15.43 16.18 7.99
C PRO A 198 15.63 14.84 8.70
N GLN A 199 16.70 14.12 8.36
CA GLN A 199 16.86 12.72 8.74
C GLN A 199 17.62 12.56 10.05
N TYR A 200 18.59 13.43 10.31
CA TYR A 200 19.49 13.33 11.47
C TYR A 200 19.37 14.50 12.45
N SER A 201 18.48 15.45 12.18
CA SER A 201 18.35 16.72 12.92
C SER A 201 16.95 17.03 13.45
N ALA A 202 15.92 16.24 13.09
CA ALA A 202 14.56 16.39 13.58
C ALA A 202 14.10 15.17 14.42
N PRO A 203 13.28 15.37 15.48
CA PRO A 203 12.62 14.26 16.16
C PRO A 203 11.68 13.50 15.21
N SER A 204 11.65 12.17 15.29
CA SER A 204 10.74 11.34 14.48
C SER A 204 9.29 11.81 14.57
N MET A 205 8.81 12.22 15.74
CA MET A 205 7.46 12.73 15.95
C MET A 205 7.08 13.96 15.11
N VAL A 206 8.05 14.70 14.56
CA VAL A 206 7.81 15.78 13.59
C VAL A 206 7.40 15.21 12.23
N GLU A 207 8.08 14.17 11.76
CA GLU A 207 7.75 13.40 10.56
C GLU A 207 6.34 12.81 10.70
N VAL A 208 6.08 12.10 11.80
CA VAL A 208 4.77 11.50 12.13
C VAL A 208 3.60 12.47 11.96
N LEU A 209 3.72 13.67 12.52
CA LEU A 209 2.59 14.61 12.56
C LEU A 209 2.46 15.40 11.25
N ARG A 210 3.58 15.75 10.60
CA ARG A 210 3.56 16.53 9.35
C ARG A 210 3.22 15.66 8.15
N SER A 211 3.87 14.51 8.00
CA SER A 211 3.74 13.67 6.81
C SER A 211 2.31 13.22 6.56
N LYS A 212 1.52 12.90 7.60
CA LYS A 212 0.08 12.57 7.48
C LYS A 212 -0.69 13.60 6.65
N VAL A 213 -0.49 14.90 6.88
CA VAL A 213 -1.24 15.92 6.12
C VAL A 213 -0.69 16.05 4.69
N TYR A 214 0.56 15.69 4.45
CA TYR A 214 1.09 15.58 3.08
C TYR A 214 0.44 14.42 2.33
N TYR A 215 0.33 13.25 2.98
CA TYR A 215 -0.40 12.09 2.45
C TYR A 215 -1.87 12.41 2.17
N ALA A 216 -2.55 13.19 3.02
CA ALA A 216 -3.92 13.63 2.77
C ALA A 216 -4.05 14.54 1.54
N ARG A 217 -3.16 15.53 1.41
CA ARG A 217 -3.21 16.58 0.37
C ARG A 217 -2.59 16.19 -0.96
N ALA A 218 -1.73 15.17 -1.03
CA ALA A 218 -1.05 14.77 -2.26
C ALA A 218 -2.04 14.33 -3.36
N CYS A 219 -1.88 14.89 -4.57
CA CYS A 219 -2.68 14.55 -5.75
C CYS A 219 -2.67 13.04 -6.03
N ALA A 220 -1.47 12.44 -6.05
CA ALA A 220 -1.24 11.02 -6.25
C ALA A 220 -0.30 10.48 -5.18
N MET A 221 -0.38 9.18 -4.92
CA MET A 221 0.55 8.46 -4.05
C MET A 221 0.99 7.18 -4.76
N ALA A 222 2.27 6.86 -4.65
CA ALA A 222 2.83 5.63 -5.19
C ALA A 222 3.74 5.00 -4.13
N VAL A 223 3.68 3.69 -3.99
CA VAL A 223 4.52 2.92 -3.08
C VAL A 223 5.65 2.28 -3.88
N ILE A 224 6.89 2.60 -3.51
CA ILE A 224 8.08 1.94 -4.03
C ILE A 224 8.55 0.92 -2.96
N PRO A 225 8.27 -0.38 -3.13
CA PRO A 225 8.63 -1.38 -2.13
C PRO A 225 10.15 -1.61 -2.11
N SER A 226 10.66 -2.22 -1.04
CA SER A 226 11.98 -2.86 -1.12
C SER A 226 11.93 -4.10 -2.02
N PHE A 227 13.07 -4.50 -2.57
CA PHE A 227 13.18 -5.72 -3.37
C PHE A 227 14.21 -6.66 -2.76
N GLN A 228 13.89 -7.95 -2.73
CA GLN A 228 14.77 -9.02 -2.25
C GLN A 228 14.97 -10.05 -3.37
N PRO A 229 16.14 -10.70 -3.47
CA PRO A 229 16.33 -11.80 -4.41
C PRO A 229 15.40 -12.96 -4.09
N LEU A 230 14.98 -13.71 -5.12
CA LEU A 230 14.41 -15.03 -4.90
C LEU A 230 15.42 -15.93 -4.17
N PRO A 231 14.96 -16.88 -3.33
CA PRO A 231 15.84 -17.91 -2.78
C PRO A 231 16.57 -18.65 -3.91
N ALA A 232 17.90 -18.54 -3.91
CA ALA A 232 18.76 -19.10 -4.96
C ALA A 232 18.73 -20.64 -4.97
N ASP A 233 18.63 -21.24 -3.78
CA ASP A 233 18.57 -22.68 -3.56
C ASP A 233 17.14 -23.15 -3.23
N GLY A 234 16.91 -24.46 -3.41
CA GLY A 234 15.65 -25.12 -3.07
C GLY A 234 14.56 -24.99 -4.16
N VAL A 235 13.30 -25.13 -3.74
CA VAL A 235 12.17 -25.32 -4.69
C VAL A 235 11.48 -24.05 -5.15
N VAL A 236 11.70 -22.90 -4.50
CA VAL A 236 10.85 -21.71 -4.69
C VAL A 236 10.81 -21.25 -6.15
N ARG A 237 11.97 -21.06 -6.78
CA ARG A 237 12.07 -20.68 -8.20
C ARG A 237 11.47 -21.74 -9.13
N LEU A 238 11.57 -23.03 -8.78
CA LEU A 238 10.97 -24.13 -9.53
C LEU A 238 9.44 -24.18 -9.40
N LEU A 239 8.89 -24.00 -8.20
CA LEU A 239 7.46 -23.90 -7.92
C LEU A 239 6.85 -22.75 -8.72
N LEU A 240 7.40 -21.55 -8.60
CA LEU A 240 6.97 -20.37 -9.36
C LEU A 240 7.05 -20.62 -10.87
N SER A 241 8.11 -21.28 -11.36
CA SER A 241 8.22 -21.67 -12.77
C SER A 241 7.16 -22.69 -13.21
N ARG A 242 6.73 -23.62 -12.34
CA ARG A 242 5.65 -24.58 -12.62
C ARG A 242 4.29 -23.89 -12.61
N VAL A 243 4.03 -23.02 -11.63
CA VAL A 243 2.83 -22.16 -11.53
C VAL A 243 2.70 -21.31 -12.80
N GLY A 244 3.78 -20.67 -13.25
CA GLY A 244 3.78 -19.89 -14.51
C GLY A 244 3.38 -20.74 -15.73
N ARG A 245 3.88 -21.98 -15.85
CA ARG A 245 3.46 -22.91 -16.92
C ARG A 245 1.99 -23.32 -16.79
N LEU A 246 1.48 -23.52 -15.57
CA LEU A 246 0.09 -23.84 -15.32
C LEU A 246 -0.84 -22.67 -15.70
N LEU A 247 -0.51 -21.45 -15.26
CA LEU A 247 -1.22 -20.22 -15.63
C LEU A 247 -1.24 -20.00 -17.14
N LYS A 248 -0.11 -20.24 -17.84
CA LYS A 248 -0.05 -20.20 -19.32
C LYS A 248 -0.99 -21.21 -19.98
N ARG A 249 -1.10 -22.43 -19.46
CA ARG A 249 -2.08 -23.42 -19.96
C ARG A 249 -3.53 -23.00 -19.70
N ARG A 250 -3.81 -22.33 -18.57
CA ARG A 250 -5.13 -21.76 -18.25
C ARG A 250 -5.46 -20.48 -19.03
N SER A 251 -4.46 -19.76 -19.54
CA SER A 251 -4.61 -18.43 -20.15
C SER A 251 -5.58 -18.34 -21.33
N ALA A 252 -5.81 -19.43 -22.08
CA ALA A 252 -6.74 -19.46 -23.20
C ALA A 252 -8.22 -19.28 -22.80
N GLY A 253 -8.55 -19.53 -21.52
CA GLY A 253 -9.90 -19.35 -20.97
C GLY A 253 -9.96 -18.37 -19.78
N SER A 254 -8.89 -17.64 -19.49
CA SER A 254 -8.84 -16.71 -18.35
C SER A 254 -7.81 -15.60 -18.55
N LEU A 255 -8.30 -14.37 -18.67
CA LEU A 255 -7.46 -13.18 -18.78
C LEU A 255 -6.70 -12.88 -17.47
N MET A 256 -7.29 -13.25 -16.32
CA MET A 256 -6.60 -13.28 -15.02
C MET A 256 -5.38 -14.20 -15.06
N SER A 257 -5.53 -15.44 -15.54
CA SER A 257 -4.41 -16.39 -15.65
C SER A 257 -3.35 -15.93 -16.65
N ALA A 258 -3.76 -15.29 -17.75
CA ALA A 258 -2.84 -14.69 -18.71
C ALA A 258 -2.01 -13.54 -18.11
N THR A 259 -2.63 -12.71 -17.27
CA THR A 259 -1.99 -11.58 -16.59
C THR A 259 -1.05 -12.06 -15.48
N ALA A 260 -1.53 -12.94 -14.61
CA ALA A 260 -0.71 -13.58 -13.58
C ALA A 260 0.52 -14.29 -14.18
N ALA A 261 0.37 -15.00 -15.30
CA ALA A 261 1.49 -15.62 -16.01
C ALA A 261 2.54 -14.61 -16.48
N ALA A 262 2.11 -13.50 -17.09
CA ALA A 262 3.00 -12.49 -17.65
C ALA A 262 3.78 -11.73 -16.54
N VAL A 263 3.12 -11.46 -15.42
CA VAL A 263 3.76 -10.84 -14.24
C VAL A 263 4.73 -11.82 -13.57
N LEU A 264 4.36 -13.09 -13.46
CA LEU A 264 5.24 -14.11 -12.88
C LEU A 264 6.48 -14.38 -13.74
N ASP A 265 6.36 -14.29 -15.07
CA ASP A 265 7.52 -14.27 -15.97
C ASP A 265 8.44 -13.06 -15.69
N ALA A 266 7.89 -11.87 -15.46
CA ALA A 266 8.68 -10.67 -15.13
C ALA A 266 9.43 -10.82 -13.80
N ILE A 267 8.76 -11.32 -12.74
CA ILE A 267 9.38 -11.64 -11.43
C ILE A 267 10.53 -12.65 -11.61
N LEU A 268 10.29 -13.76 -12.34
CA LEU A 268 11.30 -14.80 -12.57
C LEU A 268 12.46 -14.32 -13.46
N ALA A 269 12.22 -13.40 -14.39
CA ALA A 269 13.25 -12.81 -15.26
C ALA A 269 14.10 -11.75 -14.54
N LYS A 270 13.55 -11.08 -13.52
CA LYS A 270 14.29 -10.17 -12.63
C LYS A 270 15.08 -10.89 -11.54
N ASP A 271 14.59 -12.06 -11.13
CA ASP A 271 15.05 -12.79 -9.93
C ASP A 271 14.88 -11.99 -8.63
N LEU A 272 13.92 -11.05 -8.63
CA LEU A 272 13.60 -10.16 -7.51
C LEU A 272 12.11 -10.24 -7.16
N VAL A 273 11.81 -10.14 -5.87
CA VAL A 273 10.46 -10.11 -5.28
C VAL A 273 10.33 -8.84 -4.44
N ALA A 274 9.20 -8.14 -4.57
CA ALA A 274 8.90 -7.00 -3.71
C ALA A 274 8.66 -7.46 -2.27
N GLY A 275 9.39 -6.88 -1.32
CA GLY A 275 9.30 -7.20 0.09
C GLY A 275 8.01 -6.69 0.72
N ARG A 276 7.41 -7.52 1.57
CA ARG A 276 6.13 -7.25 2.23
C ARG A 276 6.18 -6.14 3.29
N GLU A 277 7.39 -5.82 3.76
CA GLU A 277 7.64 -5.09 5.01
C GLU A 277 7.09 -3.66 5.02
N TYR A 278 6.86 -3.03 3.86
CA TYR A 278 6.27 -1.69 3.81
C TYR A 278 4.79 -1.73 4.21
N PHE A 279 3.99 -2.60 3.62
CA PHE A 279 2.55 -2.64 3.89
C PHE A 279 2.21 -3.09 5.31
N SER A 280 3.08 -3.90 5.94
CA SER A 280 2.95 -4.24 7.35
C SER A 280 3.29 -3.08 8.29
N ARG A 281 3.94 -1.98 7.88
CA ARG A 281 4.30 -0.90 8.83
C ARG A 281 3.09 -0.16 9.37
N VAL A 282 3.17 0.19 10.65
CA VAL A 282 2.23 1.10 11.30
C VAL A 282 2.34 2.54 10.78
N TRP A 283 3.49 2.93 10.23
CA TRP A 283 3.64 4.21 9.53
C TRP A 283 2.78 4.24 8.26
N THR A 284 2.89 3.23 7.42
CA THR A 284 2.04 3.05 6.22
C THR A 284 0.55 2.90 6.53
N LEU A 285 0.20 2.42 7.72
CA LEU A 285 -1.17 2.54 8.21
C LEU A 285 -1.57 4.01 8.39
N ALA A 286 -0.78 4.83 9.08
CA ALA A 286 -1.10 6.26 9.22
C ALA A 286 -1.19 6.99 7.87
N GLU A 287 -0.42 6.59 6.86
CA GLU A 287 -0.52 7.08 5.46
C GLU A 287 -1.87 6.72 4.83
N ARG A 288 -2.33 5.47 5.02
CA ARG A 288 -3.68 5.02 4.59
C ARG A 288 -4.80 5.78 5.28
N MET A 289 -4.71 5.95 6.61
CA MET A 289 -5.70 6.71 7.39
C MET A 289 -5.79 8.18 6.95
N ALA A 290 -4.66 8.78 6.57
CA ALA A 290 -4.62 10.15 6.03
C ALA A 290 -5.35 10.29 4.67
N ARG A 291 -5.49 9.18 3.93
CA ARG A 291 -6.20 9.13 2.65
C ARG A 291 -7.63 8.58 2.78
N HIS A 292 -8.16 8.51 4.00
CA HIS A 292 -9.57 8.22 4.26
C HIS A 292 -10.49 9.13 3.43
N GLY A 293 -11.61 8.57 2.95
CA GLY A 293 -12.55 9.26 2.06
C GLY A 293 -12.12 9.33 0.59
N ARG A 294 -10.86 9.03 0.25
CA ARG A 294 -10.40 8.94 -1.14
C ARG A 294 -10.72 7.56 -1.73
N ARG A 295 -11.26 7.53 -2.95
CA ARG A 295 -11.72 6.30 -3.63
C ARG A 295 -10.60 5.56 -4.36
N GLU A 296 -9.45 5.42 -3.71
CA GLU A 296 -8.25 4.86 -4.33
C GLU A 296 -8.19 3.34 -4.17
N GLN A 297 -7.67 2.69 -5.21
CA GLN A 297 -7.55 1.25 -5.34
C GLN A 297 -6.08 0.84 -5.22
N LEU A 298 -5.82 -0.46 -5.00
CA LEU A 298 -4.47 -0.98 -4.85
C LEU A 298 -3.59 -0.74 -6.10
N ASN A 299 -4.18 -0.85 -7.30
CA ASN A 299 -3.54 -0.51 -8.58
C ASN A 299 -3.16 0.98 -8.76
N HIS A 300 -3.77 1.90 -8.00
CA HIS A 300 -3.35 3.31 -8.03
C HIS A 300 -2.00 3.49 -7.32
N TRP A 301 -1.73 2.68 -6.30
CA TRP A 301 -0.58 2.85 -5.39
C TRP A 301 0.58 1.91 -5.71
N LEU A 302 0.30 0.69 -6.16
CA LEU A 302 1.28 -0.36 -6.42
C LEU A 302 1.17 -0.90 -7.84
N SER A 303 2.32 -1.28 -8.41
CA SER A 303 2.35 -2.07 -9.65
C SER A 303 1.84 -3.48 -9.35
N LEU A 304 1.24 -4.12 -10.35
CA LEU A 304 0.79 -5.50 -10.20
C LEU A 304 1.96 -6.45 -9.90
N GLU A 305 3.14 -6.19 -10.47
CA GLU A 305 4.35 -6.95 -10.16
C GLU A 305 4.80 -6.78 -8.71
N ALA A 306 4.78 -5.57 -8.17
CA ALA A 306 5.08 -5.34 -6.75
C ALA A 306 4.06 -6.05 -5.85
N TRP A 307 2.77 -5.97 -6.17
CA TRP A 307 1.72 -6.62 -5.41
C TRP A 307 1.85 -8.15 -5.40
N LEU A 308 1.97 -8.79 -6.57
CA LEU A 308 2.16 -10.25 -6.64
C LEU A 308 3.50 -10.69 -6.05
N GLY A 309 4.53 -9.84 -6.13
CA GLY A 309 5.78 -10.01 -5.39
C GLY A 309 5.55 -10.06 -3.88
N MET A 310 4.86 -9.08 -3.31
CA MET A 310 4.55 -9.09 -1.87
C MET A 310 3.70 -10.29 -1.44
N VAL A 311 2.79 -10.77 -2.31
CA VAL A 311 2.04 -12.01 -2.04
C VAL A 311 2.97 -13.23 -2.00
N VAL A 312 3.98 -13.29 -2.87
CA VAL A 312 5.03 -14.33 -2.81
C VAL A 312 5.87 -14.21 -1.54
N ASP A 313 6.36 -13.02 -1.18
CA ASP A 313 7.15 -12.82 0.06
C ASP A 313 6.30 -13.14 1.31
N ALA A 314 5.05 -12.69 1.38
CA ALA A 314 4.13 -13.04 2.46
C ALA A 314 3.88 -14.56 2.55
N MET A 315 3.73 -15.25 1.41
CA MET A 315 3.57 -16.70 1.35
C MET A 315 4.82 -17.44 1.85
N LEU A 316 6.02 -17.00 1.45
CA LEU A 316 7.30 -17.58 1.88
C LEU A 316 7.56 -17.32 3.36
N ARG A 317 7.45 -16.07 3.83
CA ARG A 317 7.64 -15.73 5.24
C ARG A 317 6.63 -16.42 6.16
N SER A 318 5.44 -16.74 5.65
CA SER A 318 4.43 -17.49 6.40
C SER A 318 4.80 -18.94 6.72
N THR A 319 5.78 -19.54 6.02
CA THR A 319 6.30 -20.86 6.42
C THR A 319 7.21 -20.79 7.65
N GLU A 320 7.78 -19.61 7.94
CA GLU A 320 8.62 -19.33 9.11
C GLU A 320 7.77 -18.78 10.28
N ASP A 321 6.98 -17.75 10.02
CA ASP A 321 6.08 -17.10 10.98
C ASP A 321 4.70 -16.83 10.35
N ARG A 322 3.65 -17.45 10.90
CA ARG A 322 2.27 -17.25 10.42
C ARG A 322 1.78 -15.80 10.51
N SER A 323 2.35 -14.97 11.39
CA SER A 323 1.96 -13.56 11.51
C SER A 323 2.35 -12.73 10.29
N ALA A 324 3.37 -13.18 9.54
CA ALA A 324 3.95 -12.46 8.39
C ALA A 324 2.94 -12.14 7.26
N SER A 325 1.88 -12.93 7.10
CA SER A 325 0.84 -12.69 6.07
C SER A 325 -0.38 -11.92 6.57
N GLN A 326 -0.48 -11.52 7.84
CA GLN A 326 -1.75 -11.06 8.42
C GLN A 326 -2.32 -9.80 7.76
N VAL A 327 -1.47 -8.81 7.42
CA VAL A 327 -1.91 -7.65 6.63
C VAL A 327 -2.39 -8.03 5.22
N TYR A 328 -1.74 -9.02 4.61
CA TYR A 328 -2.10 -9.52 3.29
C TYR A 328 -3.42 -10.29 3.33
N ARG A 329 -3.66 -11.12 4.36
CA ARG A 329 -4.96 -11.76 4.59
C ARG A 329 -6.08 -10.73 4.73
N LYS A 330 -5.84 -9.64 5.47
CA LYS A 330 -6.81 -8.53 5.61
C LYS A 330 -7.12 -7.86 4.27
N ILE A 331 -6.10 -7.54 3.46
CA ILE A 331 -6.27 -6.90 2.14
C ILE A 331 -6.85 -7.86 1.09
N LEU A 332 -6.46 -9.13 1.13
CA LEU A 332 -6.89 -10.18 0.21
C LEU A 332 -8.32 -10.68 0.51
N GLY A 333 -8.79 -10.51 1.75
CA GLY A 333 -10.09 -11.01 2.19
C GLY A 333 -10.08 -12.50 2.56
N GLN A 334 -11.23 -12.96 3.06
CA GLN A 334 -11.39 -14.26 3.71
C GLN A 334 -11.01 -15.46 2.82
N ASP A 335 -11.53 -15.52 1.60
CA ASP A 335 -11.37 -16.69 0.72
C ASP A 335 -9.90 -16.88 0.30
N ALA A 336 -9.23 -15.79 -0.08
CA ALA A 336 -7.81 -15.78 -0.40
C ALA A 336 -6.92 -16.02 0.83
N GLY A 337 -7.35 -15.60 2.03
CA GLY A 337 -6.71 -15.94 3.29
C GLY A 337 -6.76 -17.44 3.60
N GLN A 338 -7.90 -18.09 3.39
CA GLN A 338 -8.05 -19.55 3.52
C GLN A 338 -7.20 -20.30 2.49
N LEU A 339 -7.15 -19.81 1.25
CA LEU A 339 -6.30 -20.36 0.20
C LEU A 339 -4.82 -20.29 0.60
N LEU A 340 -4.37 -19.15 1.16
CA LEU A 340 -3.01 -18.98 1.66
C LEU A 340 -2.67 -19.94 2.81
N ASP A 341 -3.57 -20.12 3.78
CA ASP A 341 -3.41 -21.14 4.84
C ASP A 341 -3.27 -22.56 4.25
N SER A 342 -4.02 -22.87 3.19
CA SER A 342 -3.96 -24.17 2.50
C SER A 342 -2.66 -24.42 1.72
N ILE A 343 -1.89 -23.36 1.45
CA ILE A 343 -0.59 -23.37 0.75
C ILE A 343 0.56 -23.55 1.75
N MET A 344 0.51 -22.90 2.91
CA MET A 344 1.63 -22.81 3.85
C MET A 344 2.21 -24.16 4.28
N GLY A 345 1.37 -25.13 4.64
CA GLY A 345 1.83 -26.47 5.06
C GLY A 345 2.57 -27.23 3.96
N PRO A 346 1.93 -27.47 2.79
CA PRO A 346 2.59 -28.10 1.64
C PRO A 346 3.83 -27.35 1.15
N LEU A 347 3.83 -26.01 1.19
CA LEU A 347 4.98 -25.20 0.80
C LEU A 347 6.15 -25.37 1.79
N ALA A 348 5.90 -25.31 3.09
CA ALA A 348 6.94 -25.52 4.11
C ALA A 348 7.60 -26.89 3.95
N LEU A 349 6.81 -27.95 3.73
CA LEU A 349 7.31 -29.30 3.50
C LEU A 349 8.12 -29.40 2.18
N ALA A 350 7.71 -28.71 1.13
CA ALA A 350 8.44 -28.66 -0.15
C ALA A 350 9.77 -27.90 -0.03
N ILE A 351 9.83 -26.83 0.79
CA ILE A 351 11.05 -26.07 1.09
C ILE A 351 12.01 -26.93 1.92
N ASP A 352 11.55 -27.49 3.05
CA ASP A 352 12.34 -28.32 3.97
C ASP A 352 12.95 -29.55 3.28
N THR A 353 12.18 -30.25 2.45
CA THR A 353 12.66 -31.44 1.71
C THR A 353 13.36 -31.12 0.39
N ALA A 354 13.41 -29.85 -0.02
CA ALA A 354 13.77 -29.40 -1.37
C ALA A 354 13.07 -30.18 -2.50
N SER A 355 11.86 -30.70 -2.26
CA SER A 355 11.14 -31.59 -3.17
C SER A 355 9.82 -31.02 -3.64
N MET A 356 9.59 -31.05 -4.96
CA MET A 356 8.29 -30.72 -5.57
C MET A 356 7.34 -31.93 -5.67
N LEU A 357 7.61 -33.02 -4.92
CA LEU A 357 6.76 -34.23 -4.90
C LEU A 357 5.89 -34.35 -3.64
N VAL A 358 6.12 -33.51 -2.62
CA VAL A 358 5.50 -33.61 -1.29
C VAL A 358 4.30 -32.67 -1.08
N GLY A 359 3.94 -31.87 -2.10
CA GLY A 359 2.85 -30.88 -2.04
C GLY A 359 1.87 -31.06 -3.19
N GLU A 360 1.02 -32.08 -3.14
CA GLU A 360 0.00 -32.32 -4.18
C GLU A 360 -0.97 -31.13 -4.29
N GLY A 361 -1.19 -30.66 -5.54
CA GLY A 361 -2.03 -29.50 -5.83
C GLY A 361 -1.46 -28.14 -5.38
N LEU A 362 -0.20 -28.08 -4.91
CA LEU A 362 0.43 -26.82 -4.49
C LEU A 362 0.52 -25.82 -5.65
N GLU A 363 0.90 -26.27 -6.85
CA GLU A 363 0.93 -25.42 -8.05
C GLU A 363 -0.44 -24.85 -8.40
N ASP A 364 -1.51 -25.64 -8.28
CA ASP A 364 -2.88 -25.21 -8.59
C ASP A 364 -3.41 -24.17 -7.60
N LYS A 365 -3.13 -24.35 -6.30
CA LYS A 365 -3.46 -23.39 -5.24
C LYS A 365 -2.71 -22.07 -5.39
N VAL A 366 -1.40 -22.11 -5.67
CA VAL A 366 -0.61 -20.89 -5.87
C VAL A 366 -1.05 -20.18 -7.16
N ALA A 367 -1.37 -20.92 -8.23
CA ALA A 367 -1.94 -20.33 -9.45
C ALA A 367 -3.31 -19.66 -9.21
N GLU A 368 -4.16 -20.25 -8.37
CA GLU A 368 -5.43 -19.65 -7.96
C GLU A 368 -5.20 -18.39 -7.11
N LEU A 369 -4.30 -18.43 -6.13
CA LEU A 369 -3.95 -17.27 -5.29
C LEU A 369 -3.44 -16.10 -6.14
N PHE A 370 -2.62 -16.37 -7.16
CA PHE A 370 -2.16 -15.38 -8.12
C PHE A 370 -3.33 -14.74 -8.89
N CYS A 371 -4.27 -15.54 -9.42
CA CYS A 371 -5.44 -15.01 -10.13
C CYS A 371 -6.33 -14.16 -9.21
N THR A 372 -6.57 -14.61 -7.98
CA THR A 372 -7.36 -13.88 -6.98
C THR A 372 -6.66 -12.58 -6.58
N ALA A 373 -5.33 -12.59 -6.42
CA ALA A 373 -4.55 -11.39 -6.14
C ALA A 373 -4.56 -10.37 -7.30
N VAL A 374 -4.60 -10.80 -8.57
CA VAL A 374 -4.81 -9.90 -9.73
C VAL A 374 -6.20 -9.27 -9.68
N ASP A 375 -7.24 -10.05 -9.36
CA ASP A 375 -8.61 -9.55 -9.24
C ASP A 375 -8.74 -8.50 -8.13
N ILE A 376 -8.11 -8.74 -6.98
CA ILE A 376 -8.08 -7.84 -5.80
C ILE A 376 -7.26 -6.57 -6.07
N TRP A 377 -6.18 -6.67 -6.85
CA TRP A 377 -5.39 -5.50 -7.25
C TRP A 377 -6.21 -4.53 -8.12
N ASN A 378 -7.11 -5.07 -8.93
CA ASN A 378 -7.98 -4.33 -9.84
C ASN A 378 -9.40 -4.08 -9.27
N SER A 379 -9.71 -4.57 -8.07
CA SER A 379 -11.02 -4.34 -7.46
C SER A 379 -11.05 -3.01 -6.72
N ALA A 380 -12.27 -2.53 -6.45
CA ALA A 380 -12.50 -1.50 -5.46
C ALA A 380 -12.37 -2.05 -4.02
N ASN A 381 -11.33 -2.84 -3.74
CA ASN A 381 -10.92 -3.14 -2.37
C ASN A 381 -10.36 -1.85 -1.77
N ALA A 382 -11.21 -1.19 -0.99
CA ALA A 382 -10.81 0.01 -0.27
C ALA A 382 -9.69 -0.36 0.71
N LEU A 383 -8.50 0.20 0.49
CA LEU A 383 -7.43 0.29 1.50
C LEU A 383 -7.80 1.26 2.66
N ASP A 384 -9.09 1.55 2.81
CA ASP A 384 -9.65 2.60 3.65
C ASP A 384 -9.65 2.15 5.11
N GLU A 385 -8.62 2.55 5.82
CA GLU A 385 -8.48 2.39 7.26
C GLU A 385 -9.14 3.59 7.93
N ALA A 386 -10.47 3.68 7.82
CA ALA A 386 -11.24 4.81 8.36
C ALA A 386 -10.98 4.96 9.87
N PRO A 387 -10.49 6.12 10.35
CA PRO A 387 -10.12 6.35 11.75
C PRO A 387 -11.34 6.53 12.66
N THR A 388 -12.19 5.51 12.74
CA THR A 388 -13.39 5.47 13.56
C THR A 388 -13.11 4.91 14.95
N LYS A 389 -14.08 5.06 15.85
CA LYS A 389 -14.04 4.46 17.18
C LYS A 389 -13.98 2.92 17.13
N ASP A 390 -14.76 2.31 16.25
CA ASP A 390 -14.83 0.86 16.09
C ASP A 390 -13.50 0.33 15.51
N TRP A 391 -12.91 1.05 14.55
CA TRP A 391 -11.57 0.75 14.06
C TRP A 391 -10.53 0.79 15.19
N LEU A 392 -10.57 1.82 16.05
CA LEU A 392 -9.61 1.96 17.15
C LEU A 392 -9.76 0.82 18.17
N HIS A 393 -11.00 0.39 18.43
CA HIS A 393 -11.29 -0.76 19.28
C HIS A 393 -10.63 -2.03 18.73
N SER A 394 -10.90 -2.38 17.46
CA SER A 394 -10.25 -3.51 16.78
C SER A 394 -8.72 -3.38 16.78
N TYR A 395 -8.16 -2.23 16.43
CA TYR A 395 -6.70 -2.01 16.39
C TYR A 395 -6.02 -2.27 17.75
N LEU A 396 -6.65 -1.84 18.85
CA LEU A 396 -6.13 -2.07 20.20
C LEU A 396 -6.30 -3.53 20.65
N LEU A 397 -7.39 -4.19 20.23
CA LEU A 397 -7.71 -5.58 20.56
C LEU A 397 -6.85 -6.59 19.77
N GLU A 398 -6.46 -6.24 18.55
CA GLU A 398 -5.75 -7.12 17.59
C GLU A 398 -4.25 -6.82 17.51
N ALA A 399 -3.72 -6.01 18.42
CA ALA A 399 -2.33 -5.52 18.41
C ALA A 399 -1.25 -6.63 18.45
N ASP A 400 -1.60 -7.82 18.93
CA ASP A 400 -0.73 -9.00 18.99
C ASP A 400 -0.87 -9.93 17.77
N GLN A 401 -1.86 -9.72 16.90
CA GLN A 401 -2.06 -10.55 15.69
C GLN A 401 -0.99 -10.33 14.60
N GLY A 402 -0.18 -9.28 14.71
CA GLY A 402 0.90 -9.00 13.74
C GLY A 402 0.46 -8.32 12.44
N VAL A 403 -0.82 -7.94 12.31
CA VAL A 403 -1.35 -7.18 11.16
C VAL A 403 -0.52 -5.93 10.89
N TYR A 404 -0.13 -5.21 11.94
CA TYR A 404 0.81 -4.11 11.83
C TYR A 404 2.09 -4.39 12.61
N GLN A 405 3.22 -4.06 12.02
CA GLN A 405 4.58 -4.17 12.51
C GLN A 405 5.14 -2.76 12.68
N ALA A 406 6.10 -2.60 13.59
CA ALA A 406 6.66 -1.31 13.95
C ALA A 406 8.13 -1.47 14.34
N TRP A 407 8.95 -0.44 14.09
CA TRP A 407 10.38 -0.46 14.45
C TRP A 407 10.56 -0.29 15.96
N SER A 408 9.81 0.66 16.53
CA SER A 408 9.60 0.78 17.97
C SER A 408 8.17 0.38 18.28
N GLU A 409 7.94 -0.44 19.31
CA GLU A 409 6.58 -0.80 19.71
C GLU A 409 5.76 0.45 20.08
N ALA A 410 6.40 1.51 20.61
CA ALA A 410 5.76 2.80 20.92
C ALA A 410 5.11 3.48 19.70
N ASP A 411 5.64 3.25 18.50
CA ASP A 411 5.10 3.80 17.24
C ASP A 411 3.66 3.34 17.01
N ARG A 412 3.24 2.19 17.57
CA ARG A 412 1.85 1.71 17.54
C ARG A 412 0.86 2.67 18.16
N VAL A 413 1.28 3.42 19.18
CA VAL A 413 0.46 4.47 19.77
C VAL A 413 0.64 5.75 18.97
N TRP A 414 1.87 6.17 18.72
CA TRP A 414 2.15 7.49 18.15
C TRP A 414 1.71 7.68 16.70
N ALA A 415 1.76 6.62 15.88
CA ALA A 415 1.25 6.63 14.51
C ALA A 415 -0.24 6.92 14.42
N VAL A 416 -1.03 6.45 15.40
CA VAL A 416 -2.49 6.62 15.40
C VAL A 416 -2.98 7.73 16.33
N TYR A 417 -2.21 8.14 17.34
CA TYR A 417 -2.68 8.98 18.44
C TYR A 417 -3.39 10.27 18.02
N SER A 418 -2.82 11.02 17.06
CA SER A 418 -3.38 12.31 16.62
C SER A 418 -4.71 12.21 15.86
N TYR A 419 -5.11 11.01 15.40
CA TYR A 419 -6.44 10.80 14.80
C TYR A 419 -7.56 10.74 15.85
N TYR A 420 -7.22 10.62 17.14
CA TYR A 420 -8.17 10.36 18.23
C TYR A 420 -7.99 11.25 19.46
N CYS A 421 -6.77 11.76 19.68
CA CYS A 421 -6.36 12.40 20.92
C CYS A 421 -5.44 13.60 20.65
N TRP A 422 -5.88 14.77 21.12
CA TRP A 422 -5.17 16.04 20.97
C TRP A 422 -4.36 16.45 22.21
N LYS A 423 -4.52 15.73 23.32
CA LYS A 423 -3.87 16.08 24.58
C LYS A 423 -2.36 15.81 24.50
N GLN A 424 -1.58 16.86 24.73
CA GLN A 424 -0.12 16.78 24.85
C GLN A 424 0.27 15.86 26.01
N VAL A 425 1.25 15.02 25.74
CA VAL A 425 1.82 13.99 26.62
C VAL A 425 3.32 13.93 26.35
N ASP A 426 4.11 13.56 27.36
CA ASP A 426 5.55 13.39 27.18
C ASP A 426 5.84 12.15 26.32
N GLN A 427 6.13 12.37 25.04
CA GLN A 427 6.39 11.31 24.07
C GLN A 427 7.72 10.57 24.35
N GLY A 428 8.60 11.14 25.16
CA GLY A 428 9.90 10.57 25.52
C GLY A 428 9.88 9.60 26.70
N SER A 429 8.78 9.51 27.47
CA SER A 429 8.70 8.66 28.67
C SER A 429 7.67 7.53 28.57
N ALA A 430 7.96 6.44 29.29
CA ALA A 430 7.07 5.29 29.40
C ALA A 430 5.72 5.65 30.07
N ASP A 431 5.72 6.60 31.01
CA ASP A 431 4.49 7.09 31.64
C ASP A 431 3.64 7.90 30.66
N GLY A 432 4.25 8.73 29.81
CA GLY A 432 3.55 9.44 28.73
C GLY A 432 2.97 8.50 27.68
N LEU A 433 3.71 7.45 27.28
CA LEU A 433 3.23 6.39 26.41
C LEU A 433 2.05 5.61 27.03
N ALA A 434 2.15 5.23 28.31
CA ALA A 434 1.06 4.58 29.04
C ALA A 434 -0.16 5.49 29.17
N GLN A 435 0.04 6.79 29.40
CA GLN A 435 -1.03 7.77 29.49
C GLN A 435 -1.71 8.01 28.13
N ALA A 436 -0.95 8.02 27.03
CA ALA A 436 -1.48 8.07 25.67
C ALA A 436 -2.36 6.86 25.34
N LEU A 437 -1.88 5.64 25.66
CA LEU A 437 -2.67 4.42 25.50
C LEU A 437 -3.97 4.47 26.33
N ARG A 438 -3.93 4.95 27.59
CA ARG A 438 -5.15 5.14 28.40
C ARG A 438 -6.16 6.08 27.75
N TYR A 439 -5.72 7.11 27.02
CA TYR A 439 -6.64 7.99 26.30
C TYR A 439 -7.25 7.30 25.08
N LEU A 440 -6.45 6.58 24.28
CA LEU A 440 -6.97 5.79 23.15
C LEU A 440 -7.98 4.73 23.59
N VAL A 441 -7.69 3.99 24.66
CA VAL A 441 -8.63 3.02 25.26
C VAL A 441 -9.93 3.69 25.71
N LYS A 442 -9.87 4.90 26.30
CA LYS A 442 -11.08 5.66 26.70
C LYS A 442 -11.89 6.14 25.49
N VAL A 443 -11.24 6.50 24.38
CA VAL A 443 -11.92 6.89 23.12
C VAL A 443 -12.57 5.67 22.46
N ALA A 444 -11.85 4.55 22.36
CA ALA A 444 -12.39 3.26 21.90
C ALA A 444 -13.58 2.79 22.74
N GLY A 445 -13.53 3.02 24.06
CA GLY A 445 -14.61 2.68 24.99
C GLY A 445 -14.82 1.17 25.12
N GLY A 446 -16.08 0.74 25.18
CA GLY A 446 -16.44 -0.66 25.38
C GLY A 446 -16.30 -1.13 26.84
N ASN A 447 -16.96 -2.25 27.16
CA ASN A 447 -16.91 -2.86 28.49
C ASN A 447 -15.58 -3.60 28.76
N ASP A 448 -14.74 -3.72 27.74
CA ASP A 448 -13.47 -4.46 27.67
C ASP A 448 -12.25 -3.53 27.68
N SER A 449 -12.40 -2.26 28.08
CA SER A 449 -11.30 -1.29 28.19
C SER A 449 -10.05 -1.82 28.92
N GLU A 450 -10.21 -2.64 29.97
CA GLU A 450 -9.08 -3.29 30.66
C GLU A 450 -8.34 -4.29 29.75
N GLN A 451 -9.08 -5.05 28.93
CA GLN A 451 -8.52 -5.98 27.96
C GLN A 451 -7.78 -5.23 26.85
N LEU A 452 -8.36 -4.17 26.27
CA LEU A 452 -7.70 -3.33 25.27
C LEU A 452 -6.36 -2.77 25.78
N PHE A 453 -6.35 -2.21 26.99
CA PHE A 453 -5.12 -1.72 27.61
C PHE A 453 -4.11 -2.85 27.87
N LYS A 454 -4.58 -4.03 28.28
CA LYS A 454 -3.72 -5.19 28.57
C LYS A 454 -3.07 -5.78 27.31
N VAL A 455 -3.81 -5.89 26.20
CA VAL A 455 -3.29 -6.45 24.93
C VAL A 455 -2.22 -5.51 24.34
N MET A 456 -2.59 -4.25 24.06
CA MET A 456 -1.64 -3.28 23.51
C MET A 456 -0.52 -2.98 24.53
N GLY A 457 -0.83 -2.81 25.82
CA GLY A 457 0.16 -2.53 26.86
C GLY A 457 1.21 -3.63 27.01
N LYS A 458 0.82 -4.91 26.89
CA LYS A 458 1.76 -6.04 26.81
C LYS A 458 2.69 -5.92 25.59
N LYS A 459 2.14 -5.57 24.43
CA LYS A 459 2.90 -5.38 23.18
C LYS A 459 3.90 -4.22 23.28
N LEU A 460 3.53 -3.14 23.97
CA LEU A 460 4.38 -1.99 24.30
C LEU A 460 5.42 -2.24 25.41
N GLY A 461 5.43 -3.42 26.06
CA GLY A 461 6.28 -3.70 27.22
C GLY A 461 5.92 -2.89 28.49
N LEU A 462 4.75 -2.26 28.52
CA LEU A 462 4.28 -1.49 29.67
C LEU A 462 3.92 -2.44 30.81
N LYS A 463 4.45 -2.17 32.01
CA LYS A 463 3.99 -2.84 33.23
C LYS A 463 2.51 -2.53 33.43
N ALA A 464 1.74 -3.50 33.89
CA ALA A 464 0.32 -3.35 34.19
C ALA A 464 0.12 -2.44 35.42
N VAL A 465 0.24 -1.11 35.23
CA VAL A 465 -0.09 -0.10 36.24
C VAL A 465 -1.61 0.05 36.29
N LEU A 466 -2.28 -1.01 36.73
CA LEU A 466 -3.67 -1.03 37.17
C LEU A 466 -3.79 -0.30 38.51
N ASN A 467 -3.49 1.00 38.50
CA ASN A 467 -3.83 1.90 39.57
C ASN A 467 -4.07 3.31 39.04
N THR A 468 -5.35 3.65 38.94
CA THR A 468 -5.90 4.89 39.48
C THR A 468 -7.40 4.72 39.49
N ARG A 469 -7.92 4.31 40.66
CA ARG A 469 -9.35 4.44 40.96
C ARG A 469 -9.71 5.93 40.92
N GLY A 470 -10.91 6.24 40.42
CA GLY A 470 -11.67 7.39 40.92
C GLY A 470 -12.26 7.04 42.29
#